data_AF-M5BVZ5-F1
#
_entry.id   AF-M5BVZ5-F1
#
_cell.length_a   1.000
_cell.length_b   1.000
_cell.length_c   1.000
_cell.angle_alpha   90.00
_cell.angle_beta   90.00
_cell.angle_gamma   90.00
#
_symmetry.space_group_name_H-M   'P 1'
#
loop_
_entity.id
_entity.type
_entity.pdbx_description
1 polymer ?
#
loop_
_entity_poly.entity_id
_entity_poly.type
_entity_poly.pdbx_seq_one_letter_code
_entity_poly.pdbx_strand_id
1 'polypeptide(L)'
;MVPSTRYLIIGASTLAAVVNAGPWSLPKGYHRFAPRTEGFNWGACPGSSDSTRECSQFEVPLDWANHSAGKATLAVARFKATKQPKLGTLFFNPGGPSGSGVANVLSEASEIFSAMSGGQYDIVSESTIRLYW
;
A
#
# COMPACT_ATOMS: atom_id res chain seq x y z
N MET A 1 23.04 -55.66 46.82
CA MET A 1 21.86 -54.81 47.12
C MET A 1 22.35 -53.41 47.41
N VAL A 2 21.92 -52.45 46.59
CA VAL A 2 21.87 -50.96 46.64
C VAL A 2 22.10 -50.45 45.20
N PRO A 3 21.31 -49.48 44.69
CA PRO A 3 20.77 -49.52 43.34
C PRO A 3 21.31 -48.43 42.38
N SER A 4 21.01 -48.63 41.08
CA SER A 4 20.58 -47.61 40.12
C SER A 4 21.46 -46.37 39.87
N THR A 5 21.89 -46.19 38.62
CA THR A 5 21.57 -44.93 37.91
C THR A 5 21.27 -45.25 36.45
N ARG A 6 19.99 -45.04 36.06
CA ARG A 6 19.53 -45.09 34.67
C ARG A 6 20.02 -43.82 33.97
N TYR A 7 20.77 -43.95 32.88
CA TYR A 7 21.07 -42.82 32.02
C TYR A 7 19.80 -42.39 31.30
N LEU A 8 19.29 -41.22 31.65
CA LEU A 8 18.25 -40.53 30.90
C LEU A 8 18.94 -39.89 29.68
N ILE A 9 18.89 -40.53 28.51
CA ILE A 9 19.30 -39.86 27.27
C ILE A 9 18.21 -38.83 26.96
N ILE A 10 18.52 -37.56 27.19
CA ILE A 10 17.70 -36.43 26.74
C ILE A 10 17.74 -36.47 25.21
N GLY A 11 16.63 -36.87 24.60
CA GLY A 11 16.47 -36.83 23.15
C GLY A 11 16.64 -35.40 22.66
N ALA A 12 17.59 -35.17 21.76
CA ALA A 12 17.76 -33.90 21.09
C ALA A 12 16.54 -33.66 20.18
N SER A 13 15.65 -32.76 20.59
CA SER A 13 14.58 -32.26 19.73
C SER A 13 15.20 -31.46 18.60
N THR A 14 15.34 -32.05 17.41
CA THR A 14 15.67 -31.32 16.20
C THR A 14 14.47 -30.48 15.79
N LEU A 15 14.47 -29.20 16.18
CA LEU A 15 13.63 -28.18 15.55
C LEU A 15 14.23 -27.84 14.18
N ALA A 16 13.90 -28.63 13.16
CA ALA A 16 14.14 -28.28 11.77
C ALA A 16 12.78 -28.18 11.06
N ALA A 17 11.99 -27.14 11.40
CA ALA A 17 10.77 -26.83 10.69
C ALA A 17 11.03 -25.69 9.69
N VAL A 18 11.29 -26.10 8.44
CA VAL A 18 11.04 -25.42 7.15
C VAL A 18 11.10 -23.88 7.11
N VAL A 19 12.26 -23.37 6.69
CA VAL A 19 12.37 -22.05 6.02
C VAL A 19 12.58 -22.31 4.52
N ASN A 20 11.56 -22.83 3.85
CA ASN A 20 11.50 -22.84 2.38
C ASN A 20 10.30 -22.00 1.93
N ALA A 21 10.28 -20.73 2.35
CA ALA A 21 9.51 -19.72 1.65
C ALA A 21 10.25 -19.38 0.35
N GLY A 22 10.17 -20.28 -0.64
CA GLY A 22 10.55 -19.92 -2.00
C GLY A 22 9.72 -18.71 -2.44
N PRO A 23 10.27 -17.81 -3.28
CA PRO A 23 9.51 -16.67 -3.77
C PRO A 23 8.22 -17.16 -4.44
N TRP A 24 7.08 -16.63 -4.00
CA TRP A 24 5.79 -16.93 -4.61
C TRP A 24 5.87 -16.59 -6.10
N SER A 25 5.78 -17.62 -6.94
CA SER A 25 5.81 -17.45 -8.39
C SER A 25 4.50 -16.79 -8.81
N LEU A 26 4.57 -15.54 -9.26
CA LEU A 26 3.39 -14.83 -9.75
C LEU A 26 2.78 -15.62 -10.94
N PRO A 27 1.44 -15.77 -11.00
CA PRO A 27 0.78 -16.43 -12.11
C PRO A 27 1.17 -15.81 -13.46
N LYS A 28 1.29 -16.65 -14.50
CA LYS A 28 1.55 -16.18 -15.86
C LYS A 28 0.50 -15.15 -16.27
N GLY A 29 0.96 -13.94 -16.57
CA GLY A 29 0.09 -12.83 -16.98
C GLY A 29 -0.33 -11.88 -15.86
N TYR A 30 0.34 -11.89 -14.70
CA TYR A 30 0.21 -10.83 -13.68
C TYR A 30 0.41 -9.42 -14.25
N HIS A 31 1.24 -9.25 -15.29
CA HIS A 31 1.44 -7.97 -15.98
C HIS A 31 0.32 -7.61 -16.99
N ARG A 32 -0.61 -8.51 -17.31
CA ARG A 32 -1.71 -8.26 -18.26
C ARG A 32 -2.73 -7.24 -17.75
N PHE A 33 -2.69 -6.92 -16.47
CA PHE A 33 -3.56 -5.93 -15.84
C PHE A 33 -3.03 -4.50 -15.86
N ALA A 34 -1.88 -4.25 -16.49
CA ALA A 34 -1.36 -2.90 -16.66
C ALA A 34 -1.47 -2.41 -18.11
N PRO A 35 -2.68 -2.16 -18.66
CA PRO A 35 -2.80 -1.13 -19.67
C PRO A 35 -2.76 0.21 -18.93
N ARG A 36 -1.56 0.63 -18.49
CA ARG A 36 -1.35 1.93 -17.85
C ARG A 36 -1.13 2.99 -18.94
N THR A 37 -2.04 3.06 -19.92
CA THR A 37 -1.91 4.02 -21.02
C THR A 37 -2.47 5.39 -20.66
N GLU A 38 -3.37 5.45 -19.67
CA GLU A 38 -3.89 6.71 -19.15
C GLU A 38 -3.54 6.79 -17.66
N GLY A 39 -2.79 7.82 -17.29
CA GLY A 39 -2.50 8.11 -15.89
C GLY A 39 -3.77 8.50 -15.12
N PHE A 40 -3.61 8.88 -13.85
CA PHE A 40 -4.71 9.42 -13.07
C PHE A 40 -5.28 10.69 -13.69
N ASN A 41 -6.61 10.76 -13.82
CA ASN A 41 -7.32 11.99 -14.19
C ASN A 41 -7.52 12.87 -12.95
N TRP A 42 -6.47 13.61 -12.59
CA TRP A 42 -6.47 14.48 -11.43
C TRP A 42 -7.40 15.68 -11.60
N GLY A 43 -8.21 15.94 -10.59
CA GLY A 43 -9.05 17.13 -10.51
C GLY A 43 -9.10 17.69 -9.09
N ALA A 44 -9.90 18.74 -8.90
CA ALA A 44 -10.16 19.29 -7.58
C ALA A 44 -10.81 18.23 -6.67
N CYS A 45 -10.42 18.24 -5.39
CA CYS A 45 -11.04 17.39 -4.38
C CYS A 45 -12.46 17.90 -4.05
N PRO A 46 -13.46 17.01 -3.94
CA PRO A 46 -14.83 17.42 -3.59
C PRO A 46 -14.89 18.24 -2.31
N GLY A 47 -15.63 19.36 -2.34
CA GLY A 47 -15.79 20.24 -1.18
C GLY A 47 -14.56 21.09 -0.83
N SER A 48 -13.51 21.08 -1.66
CA SER A 48 -12.31 21.89 -1.46
C SER A 48 -12.00 22.79 -2.67
N SER A 49 -11.57 24.01 -2.41
CA SER A 49 -10.99 24.93 -3.40
C SER A 49 -9.46 24.99 -3.34
N ASP A 50 -8.84 24.17 -2.48
CA ASP A 50 -7.39 24.12 -2.32
C ASP A 50 -6.72 23.47 -3.53
N SER A 51 -6.09 24.30 -4.35
CA SER A 51 -5.35 23.85 -5.54
C SER A 51 -4.05 23.12 -5.23
N THR A 52 -3.57 23.08 -3.99
CA THR A 52 -2.37 22.30 -3.60
C THR A 52 -2.66 20.80 -3.51
N ARG A 53 -3.94 20.45 -3.43
CA ARG A 53 -4.45 19.08 -3.32
C ARG A 53 -5.31 18.71 -4.51
N GLU A 54 -5.14 17.49 -5.01
CA GLU A 54 -5.86 16.95 -6.14
C GLU A 54 -6.34 15.54 -5.84
N CYS A 55 -7.46 15.18 -6.43
CA CYS A 55 -8.15 13.93 -6.20
C CYS A 55 -8.41 13.22 -7.53
N SER A 56 -8.36 11.90 -7.52
CA SER A 56 -8.69 11.05 -8.65
C SER A 56 -9.31 9.74 -8.16
N GLN A 57 -9.85 8.98 -9.09
CA GLN A 57 -10.28 7.61 -8.88
C GLN A 57 -9.58 6.70 -9.88
N PHE A 58 -9.41 5.42 -9.54
CA PHE A 58 -8.94 4.40 -10.48
C PHE A 58 -9.61 3.06 -10.19
N GLU A 59 -9.85 2.28 -11.24
CA GLU A 59 -10.45 0.96 -11.10
C GLU A 59 -9.40 -0.13 -10.94
N VAL A 60 -9.66 -1.09 -10.05
CA VAL A 60 -8.89 -2.32 -9.88
C VAL A 60 -9.82 -3.53 -10.01
N PRO A 61 -9.35 -4.68 -10.51
CA PRO A 61 -10.17 -5.89 -10.51
C PRO A 61 -10.48 -6.33 -9.07
N LEU A 62 -11.71 -6.81 -8.85
CA LEU A 62 -12.10 -7.40 -7.57
C LEU A 62 -11.34 -8.72 -7.30
N ASP A 63 -11.11 -9.49 -8.36
CA ASP A 63 -10.33 -10.72 -8.33
C ASP A 63 -9.30 -10.70 -9.48
N TRP A 64 -8.01 -10.65 -9.11
CA TRP A 64 -6.90 -10.69 -10.06
C TRP A 64 -6.74 -12.07 -10.74
N ALA A 65 -7.43 -13.11 -10.28
CA ALA A 65 -7.49 -14.42 -10.95
C ALA A 65 -8.77 -14.59 -11.81
N ASN A 66 -9.82 -13.80 -11.56
CA ASN A 66 -11.10 -13.87 -12.27
C ASN A 66 -11.62 -12.50 -12.70
N HIS A 67 -11.39 -12.15 -13.97
CA HIS A 67 -11.74 -10.82 -14.49
C HIS A 67 -13.26 -10.59 -14.61
N SER A 68 -14.07 -11.66 -14.63
CA SER A 68 -15.53 -11.53 -14.66
C SER A 68 -16.14 -11.22 -13.30
N ALA A 69 -15.33 -11.28 -12.23
CA ALA A 69 -15.76 -10.91 -10.88
C ALA A 69 -16.09 -9.41 -10.75
N GLY A 70 -15.69 -8.58 -11.72
CA GLY A 70 -15.93 -7.15 -11.73
C GLY A 70 -14.75 -6.33 -11.22
N LYS A 71 -15.02 -5.05 -10.93
CA LYS A 71 -14.01 -4.07 -10.53
C LYS A 71 -14.45 -3.32 -9.28
N ALA A 72 -13.47 -2.85 -8.51
CA ALA A 72 -13.63 -1.87 -7.45
C ALA A 72 -13.02 -0.54 -7.87
N THR A 73 -13.58 0.55 -7.36
CA THR A 73 -13.04 1.90 -7.56
C THR A 73 -12.30 2.37 -6.32
N LEU A 74 -11.03 2.70 -6.47
CA LEU A 74 -10.20 3.23 -5.39
C LEU A 74 -10.09 4.75 -5.53
N ALA A 75 -10.40 5.47 -4.44
CA ALA A 75 -10.14 6.89 -4.34
C ALA A 75 -8.67 7.14 -3.99
N VAL A 76 -8.06 8.11 -4.66
CA VAL A 76 -6.67 8.53 -4.42
C VAL A 76 -6.62 10.05 -4.30
N ALA A 77 -5.77 10.55 -3.41
CA ALA A 77 -5.48 11.96 -3.27
C ALA A 77 -3.99 12.23 -3.38
N ARG A 78 -3.66 13.43 -3.85
CA ARG A 78 -2.31 13.94 -4.05
C ARG A 78 -2.17 15.33 -3.45
N PHE A 79 -1.16 15.52 -2.61
CA PHE A 79 -0.63 16.83 -2.28
C PHE A 79 0.58 17.11 -3.17
N LYS A 80 0.57 18.23 -3.91
CA LYS A 80 1.62 18.54 -4.88
C LYS A 80 2.93 18.93 -4.22
N ALA A 81 4.05 18.60 -4.87
CA ALA A 81 5.36 19.10 -4.49
C ALA A 81 5.34 20.63 -4.35
N THR A 82 5.86 21.13 -3.23
CA THR A 82 5.91 22.56 -2.92
C THR A 82 7.18 23.23 -3.45
N LYS A 83 8.17 22.45 -3.89
CA LYS A 83 9.43 22.92 -4.46
C LYS A 83 9.75 22.26 -5.79
N GLN A 84 10.52 22.99 -6.59
CA GLN A 84 11.09 22.52 -7.84
C GLN A 84 12.61 22.31 -7.70
N PRO A 85 13.23 21.40 -8.48
CA PRO A 85 12.56 20.47 -9.39
C PRO A 85 11.80 19.37 -8.62
N LYS A 86 10.62 18.99 -9.10
CA LYS A 86 9.92 17.80 -8.60
C LYS A 86 10.79 16.55 -8.85
N LEU A 87 11.12 15.83 -7.79
CA LEU A 87 11.93 14.61 -7.84
C LEU A 87 11.12 13.35 -8.06
N GLY A 88 9.83 13.35 -7.69
CA GLY A 88 8.96 12.20 -7.90
C GLY A 88 7.68 12.22 -7.07
N THR A 89 7.23 11.03 -6.69
CA THR A 89 6.04 10.81 -5.86
C THR A 89 6.40 9.89 -4.70
N LEU A 90 6.02 10.29 -3.49
CA LEU A 90 6.04 9.46 -2.30
C LEU A 90 4.64 8.94 -2.04
N PHE A 91 4.48 7.63 -2.22
CA PHE A 91 3.25 6.94 -1.84
C PHE A 91 3.39 6.45 -0.41
N PHE A 92 2.40 6.76 0.43
CA PHE A 92 2.35 6.21 1.79
C PHE A 92 1.02 5.49 2.01
N ASN A 93 1.03 4.51 2.92
CA ASN A 93 -0.16 3.85 3.40
C ASN A 93 -0.16 3.96 4.94
N PRO A 94 -1.09 4.71 5.55
CA PRO A 94 -1.11 4.97 6.99
C PRO A 94 -1.39 3.71 7.84
N GLY A 95 -1.77 2.59 7.23
CA GLY A 95 -2.03 1.33 7.91
C GLY A 95 -3.43 1.24 8.55
N GLY A 96 -3.61 0.23 9.41
CA GLY A 96 -4.92 -0.18 9.92
C GLY A 96 -5.87 -0.65 8.80
N PRO A 97 -7.12 -0.99 9.14
CA PRO A 97 -8.20 -1.04 8.15
C PRO A 97 -9.04 0.24 8.12
N SER A 98 -9.06 1.05 9.19
CA SER A 98 -9.93 2.24 9.30
C SER A 98 -9.29 3.57 8.88
N GLY A 99 -7.96 3.64 8.71
CA GLY A 99 -7.27 4.85 8.30
C GLY A 99 -7.48 5.15 6.81
N SER A 100 -8.14 6.25 6.48
CA SER A 100 -8.22 6.70 5.08
C SER A 100 -6.97 7.51 4.73
N GLY A 101 -6.14 6.94 3.86
CA GLY A 101 -5.00 7.64 3.31
C GLY A 101 -5.37 8.90 2.52
N VAL A 102 -6.51 8.92 1.85
CA VAL A 102 -7.08 10.13 1.25
C VAL A 102 -7.31 11.21 2.32
N ALA A 103 -7.95 10.87 3.44
CA ALA A 103 -8.16 11.83 4.52
C ALA A 103 -6.84 12.36 5.11
N ASN A 104 -5.80 11.51 5.19
CA ASN A 104 -4.46 11.95 5.57
C ASN A 104 -3.84 12.92 4.56
N VAL A 105 -4.05 12.71 3.26
CA VAL A 105 -3.55 13.66 2.25
C VAL A 105 -4.28 15.00 2.34
N LEU A 106 -5.57 14.98 2.66
CA LEU A 106 -6.41 16.17 2.80
C LEU A 106 -6.22 16.91 4.13
N SER A 107 -5.48 16.33 5.09
CA SER A 107 -5.14 16.98 6.35
C SER A 107 -3.73 17.59 6.33
N GLU A 108 -3.33 18.18 7.46
CA GLU A 108 -2.00 18.76 7.69
C GLU A 108 -0.86 17.73 7.65
N ALA A 109 -1.18 16.42 7.64
CA ALA A 109 -0.16 15.37 7.56
C ALA A 109 0.65 15.44 6.27
N SER A 110 0.04 15.89 5.16
CA SER A 110 0.73 16.09 3.88
C SER A 110 1.85 17.13 3.96
N GLU A 111 1.62 18.23 4.67
CA GLU A 111 2.60 19.30 4.86
C GLU A 111 3.77 18.79 5.69
N ILE A 112 3.52 17.96 6.70
CA ILE A 112 4.56 17.32 7.51
C ILE A 112 5.39 16.37 6.63
N PHE A 113 4.76 15.50 5.84
CA PHE A 113 5.47 14.60 4.92
C PHE A 113 6.25 15.37 3.84
N SER A 114 5.67 16.45 3.31
CA SER A 114 6.33 17.34 2.36
C SER A 114 7.56 17.98 2.98
N ALA A 115 7.45 18.52 4.20
CA ALA A 115 8.58 19.13 4.91
C ALA A 115 9.70 18.11 5.20
N MET A 116 9.35 16.91 5.70
CA MET A 116 10.32 15.84 5.99
C MET A 116 11.05 15.32 4.75
N SER A 117 10.39 15.36 3.57
CA SER A 117 10.95 14.91 2.30
C SER A 117 11.60 16.02 1.46
N GLY A 118 11.74 17.22 2.02
CA GLY A 118 12.36 18.37 1.35
C GLY A 118 11.45 19.14 0.39
N GLY A 119 10.17 18.77 0.29
CA GLY A 119 9.14 19.47 -0.47
C GLY A 119 9.13 19.20 -1.98
N GLN A 120 10.01 18.33 -2.47
CA GLN A 120 10.18 18.07 -3.91
C GLN A 120 9.41 16.84 -4.41
N TYR A 121 8.59 16.21 -3.57
CA TYR A 121 7.79 15.05 -3.93
C TYR A 121 6.30 15.38 -3.84
N ASP A 122 5.53 14.85 -4.79
CA ASP A 122 4.09 14.73 -4.58
C ASP A 122 3.84 13.68 -3.49
N ILE A 123 2.99 13.98 -2.52
CA ILE A 123 2.58 13.04 -1.48
C ILE A 123 1.25 12.42 -1.90
N VAL A 124 1.19 11.09 -2.02
CA VAL A 124 0.02 10.37 -2.54
C VAL A 124 -0.38 9.24 -1.59
N SER A 125 -1.69 9.05 -1.43
CA SER A 125 -2.23 7.89 -0.71
C SER A 125 -3.62 7.53 -1.21
N GLU A 126 -3.98 6.26 -1.06
CA GLU A 126 -5.30 5.72 -1.41
C GLU A 126 -6.19 5.50 -0.17
N SER A 127 -7.48 5.31 -0.39
CA SER A 127 -8.42 4.81 0.64
C SER A 127 -8.59 3.31 0.52
N THR A 128 -8.45 2.60 1.64
CA THR A 128 -8.54 1.13 1.72
C THR A 128 -9.97 0.58 1.86
N ILE A 129 -10.97 1.38 2.32
CA ILE A 129 -12.32 0.85 2.65
C ILE A 129 -13.51 1.71 2.16
N ARG A 130 -13.31 2.93 1.65
CA ARG A 130 -14.42 3.72 1.06
C ARG A 130 -14.28 3.83 -0.46
N LEU A 131 -15.24 3.23 -1.16
CA LEU A 131 -15.41 3.30 -2.62
C LEU A 131 -16.07 4.62 -3.08
N TYR A 132 -16.26 5.57 -2.16
CA TYR A 132 -16.89 6.88 -2.41
C TYR A 132 -16.40 7.91 -1.37
N TRP A 133 -16.52 9.19 -1.73
CA TRP A 133 -16.12 10.35 -0.90
C TRP A 133 -16.84 10.39 0.46
#